data_AF-A0A4S2V2S0-F1
#
_entry.id   AF-A0A4S2V2S0-F1
#
_cell.length_a   1.000
_cell.length_b   1.000
_cell.length_c   1.000
_cell.angle_alpha   90.00
_cell.angle_beta   90.00
_cell.angle_gamma   90.00
#
_symmetry.space_group_name_H-M   'P 1'
#
loop_
_entity.id
_entity.type
_entity.pdbx_description
1 polymer ?
#
loop_
_entity_poly.entity_id
_entity_poly.type
_entity_poly.pdbx_seq_one_letter_code
_entity_poly.pdbx_strand_id
1 'polypeptide(L)' 'MRTLLTRYLRSCAGALIAFGQIWIPVPPGPAPQDGRTDEAPGGPAPGHPERLCPEVPLSEAEMTWGRQLLGAPGPDPYEG' A
#
# COMPACT_ATOMS: atom_id res chain seq x y z
N MET A 1 18.49 -34.49 -2.88
CA MET A 1 18.11 -33.53 -3.95
C MET A 1 16.90 -32.68 -3.61
N ARG A 2 15.75 -33.26 -3.22
CA ARG A 2 14.51 -32.51 -2.89
C ARG A 2 14.71 -31.37 -1.90
N THR A 3 15.44 -31.61 -0.81
CA THR A 3 15.70 -30.61 0.24
C THR A 3 16.55 -29.42 -0.23
N LEU A 4 17.53 -29.67 -1.11
CA LEU A 4 18.36 -28.63 -1.71
C LEU A 4 17.56 -27.78 -2.68
N LEU A 5 16.75 -28.42 -3.52
CA LEU A 5 15.85 -27.74 -4.44
C LEU A 5 14.85 -26.85 -3.68
N THR A 6 14.24 -27.36 -2.61
CA THR A 6 13.31 -26.57 -1.78
C THR A 6 14.01 -25.36 -1.14
N ARG A 7 15.25 -25.52 -0.66
CA ARG A 7 16.02 -24.41 -0.09
C ARG A 7 16.35 -23.35 -1.15
N TYR A 8 16.72 -23.78 -2.35
CA TYR A 8 17.03 -22.89 -3.46
C TYR A 8 15.79 -22.10 -3.92
N LEU A 9 14.67 -22.79 -4.11
CA LEU A 9 13.38 -22.17 -4.45
C LEU A 9 12.94 -21.15 -3.39
N ARG A 10 13.10 -21.48 -2.10
CA ARG A 10 12.78 -20.56 -1.01
C ARG A 10 13.67 -19.30 -1.03
N SER A 11 14.96 -19.46 -1.35
CA SER A 11 15.88 -18.33 -1.49
C SER A 11 15.52 -17.43 -2.68
N CYS A 12 15.19 -18.02 -3.83
CA CYS A 12 14.75 -17.28 -5.01
C CYS A 12 13.44 -16.53 -4.74
N ALA A 13 12.45 -17.18 -4.10
CA ALA A 13 11.20 -16.54 -3.71
C ALA A 13 11.43 -15.36 -2.77
N GLY A 14 12.31 -15.51 -1.77
CA GLY A 14 12.68 -14.43 -0.85
C GLY A 14 13.32 -13.23 -1.58
N ALA A 15 14.20 -13.48 -2.54
CA ALA A 15 14.81 -12.41 -3.33
C ALA A 15 13.78 -11.66 -4.18
N LEU A 16 12.88 -12.38 -4.85
CA LEU A 16 11.83 -11.75 -5.67
C LEU A 16 10.86 -10.90 -4.83
N ILE A 17 10.54 -11.32 -3.61
CA ILE A 17 9.76 -10.52 -2.65
C ILE A 17 10.54 -9.27 -2.23
N ALA A 18 11.83 -9.41 -1.86
CA ALA A 18 12.65 -8.29 -1.40
C ALA A 18 12.85 -7.20 -2.47
N PHE A 19 12.95 -7.59 -3.75
CA PHE A 19 13.05 -6.66 -4.88
C PHE A 19 11.67 -6.18 -5.39
N GLY A 20 10.58 -6.49 -4.69
CA GLY A 20 9.23 -6.04 -5.04
C GLY A 20 8.70 -6.63 -6.34
N GLN A 21 9.32 -7.70 -6.87
CA GLN A 21 8.90 -8.36 -8.10
C GLN A 21 7.69 -9.28 -7.88
N ILE A 22 7.40 -9.64 -6.63
CA ILE A 22 6.21 -10.38 -6.24
C ILE A 22 5.43 -9.53 -5.23
N TRP A 23 4.26 -9.07 -5.65
CA TRP A 23 3.26 -8.52 -4.76
C TRP A 23 2.28 -9.63 -4.35
N ILE A 24 2.25 -9.98 -3.07
CA ILE A 24 1.27 -10.93 -2.53
C ILE A 24 0.21 -10.12 -1.79
N PRO A 25 -1.07 -10.18 -2.22
CA PRO A 25 -2.14 -9.56 -1.45
C PRO A 25 -2.23 -10.22 -0.08
N VAL A 26 -2.10 -9.42 0.98
CA VAL A 26 -2.34 -9.88 2.35
C VAL A 26 -3.83 -10.13 2.49
N PRO A 27 -4.29 -11.35 2.80
CA PRO A 27 -5.71 -11.59 3.02
C PRO A 27 -6.19 -10.75 4.20
N PRO A 28 -7.45 -10.26 4.19
CA PRO A 28 -7.99 -9.57 5.34
C PRO A 28 -7.85 -10.47 6.58
N GLY A 29 -7.25 -9.92 7.63
CA GLY A 29 -7.12 -10.61 8.91
C GLY A 29 -8.50 -10.94 9.51
N PRO A 30 -8.57 -11.86 10.49
CA PRO A 30 -9.82 -12.12 11.18
C PRO A 30 -10.38 -10.82 11.76
N ALA A 31 -11.71 -10.63 11.63
CA ALA A 31 -12.38 -9.47 12.17
C ALA A 31 -12.08 -9.35 13.68
N PRO A 32 -11.88 -8.13 14.21
CA PRO A 32 -11.66 -7.92 15.64
C PRO A 32 -12.82 -8.52 16.44
N GLN A 33 -12.51 -9.42 17.38
CA GLN A 33 -13.51 -10.19 18.12
C GLN A 33 -14.29 -9.34 19.14
N ASP A 34 -13.81 -8.13 19.42
CA ASP A 34 -14.26 -7.34 20.58
C ASP A 34 -15.07 -6.10 20.20
N GLY A 35 -15.52 -5.97 18.95
CA GLY A 35 -16.34 -4.81 18.52
C GLY A 35 -15.61 -3.46 18.66
N ARG A 36 -14.30 -3.47 18.91
CA ARG A 36 -13.45 -2.29 18.78
C ARG A 36 -13.42 -1.95 17.30
N THR A 37 -14.21 -0.95 16.91
CA THR A 37 -14.06 -0.25 15.64
C THR A 37 -12.57 -0.03 15.45
N ASP A 38 -12.04 -0.38 14.28
CA ASP A 38 -10.67 -0.06 13.89
C ASP A 38 -10.49 1.46 14.01
N GLU A 39 -10.15 1.95 15.20
CA GLU A 39 -9.39 3.18 15.35
C GLU A 39 -8.12 2.86 14.59
N ALA A 40 -8.07 3.30 13.33
CA ALA A 40 -6.92 3.22 12.47
C ALA A 40 -5.71 3.48 13.36
N PRO A 41 -4.75 2.53 13.46
CA PRO A 41 -3.71 2.53 14.49
C PRO A 41 -3.21 3.95 14.62
N GLY A 42 -3.54 4.58 15.76
CA GLY A 42 -3.37 6.02 15.95
C GLY A 42 -1.98 6.34 15.49
N GLY A 43 -1.89 7.12 14.39
CA GLY A 43 -0.65 7.34 13.68
C GLY A 43 0.47 7.78 14.62
N PRO A 44 1.73 7.78 14.16
CA PRO A 44 2.85 8.09 15.04
C PRO A 44 2.60 9.37 15.85
N ALA A 45 3.10 9.39 17.09
CA ALA A 45 2.74 10.39 18.10
C ALA A 45 2.85 11.84 17.56
N PRO A 46 2.06 12.79 18.11
CA PRO A 46 2.13 14.19 17.69
C PRO A 46 3.57 14.72 17.65
N GLY A 47 3.97 15.32 16.52
CA GLY A 47 5.34 15.82 16.29
C GLY A 47 6.31 14.82 15.65
N HIS A 48 5.91 13.57 15.40
CA HIS A 48 6.74 12.60 14.68
C HIS A 48 6.82 12.97 13.19
N PRO A 49 8.01 12.91 12.54
CA PRO A 49 8.18 13.32 11.14
C PRO A 49 7.40 12.45 10.14
N GLU A 50 7.09 11.21 10.52
CA GLU A 50 6.31 10.27 9.70
C GLU A 50 4.79 10.42 9.88
N ARG A 51 4.34 11.36 10.72
CA ARG A 51 2.91 11.59 10.93
C ARG A 51 2.34 12.22 9.66
N LEU A 52 1.35 11.56 9.06
CA LEU A 52 0.54 12.19 8.02
C LEU A 52 -0.11 13.44 8.63
N CYS A 53 -0.08 14.56 7.89
CA CYS A 53 -0.60 15.86 8.32
C CYS A 53 -1.94 16.17 7.61
N PRO A 54 -3.05 15.48 7.91
CA PRO A 54 -4.35 15.74 7.28
C PRO A 54 -4.88 17.16 7.54
N GLU A 55 -4.41 17.81 8.60
CA GLU A 55 -4.70 19.20 8.93
C GLU A 55 -4.05 20.21 7.98
N VAL A 56 -2.99 19.82 7.26
CA VAL A 56 -2.33 20.66 6.27
C VAL A 56 -2.95 20.37 4.91
N PRO A 57 -3.60 21.36 4.25
CA PRO A 57 -4.17 21.14 2.94
C PRO A 57 -3.07 20.86 1.91
N LEU A 58 -3.38 20.00 0.95
CA LEU A 58 -2.47 19.71 -0.16
C LEU A 58 -2.18 21.00 -0.95
N SER A 59 -0.92 21.15 -1.35
CA SER A 59 -0.50 22.18 -2.30
C SER A 59 -1.10 21.93 -3.70
N GLU A 60 -1.08 22.96 -4.55
CA GLU A 60 -1.56 22.86 -5.94
C GLU A 60 -0.82 21.78 -6.75
N ALA A 61 0.48 21.62 -6.50
CA ALA A 61 1.30 20.59 -7.13
C ALA A 61 0.85 19.18 -6.70
N GLU A 62 0.65 18.96 -5.40
CA GLU A 62 0.22 17.67 -4.86
C GLU A 62 -1.19 17.28 -5.32
N MET A 63 -2.10 18.25 -5.39
CA MET A 63 -3.43 18.05 -5.98
C MET A 63 -3.34 17.65 -7.46
N THR A 64 -2.41 18.24 -8.21
CA THR A 64 -2.18 17.91 -9.62
C THR A 64 -1.64 16.50 -9.80
N TRP A 65 -0.66 16.10 -9.00
CA TRP A 65 -0.15 14.72 -8.99
C TRP A 65 -1.23 13.72 -8.58
N GLY A 66 -2.07 14.04 -7.59
CA GLY A 66 -3.20 13.21 -7.19
C GLY A 66 -4.13 12.92 -8.38
N ARG A 67 -4.46 13.93 -9.18
CA ARG A 67 -5.28 13.76 -10.40
C ARG A 67 -4.61 12.87 -11.45
N GLN A 68 -3.30 13.01 -11.64
CA GLN A 68 -2.55 12.21 -12.62
C GLN A 68 -2.42 10.75 -12.20
N LEU A 69 -2.12 10.51 -10.91
CA LEU A 69 -1.88 9.17 -10.36
C LEU A 69 -3.16 8.36 -10.21
N LEU A 70 -4.25 8.99 -9.77
CA LEU A 70 -5.53 8.31 -9.60
C LEU A 70 -6.28 8.14 -10.93
N GLY A 71 -5.72 8.65 -12.03
CA GLY A 71 -6.38 8.66 -13.33
C GLY A 71 -7.74 9.31 -13.19
N ALA A 72 -7.78 10.62 -12.90
CA ALA A 72 -9.02 11.36 -13.08
C ALA A 72 -9.51 11.04 -14.50
N PRO A 73 -10.75 10.51 -14.68
CA PRO A 73 -11.22 10.14 -16.00
C PRO A 73 -11.13 11.39 -16.86
N GLY A 74 -10.18 11.38 -17.80
CA GLY A 74 -10.25 12.29 -18.94
C GLY A 74 -11.56 12.01 -19.67
N PRO A 75 -12.08 12.98 -20.45
CA PRO A 75 -13.23 12.71 -21.30
C PRO A 75 -12.95 11.45 -22.13
N ASP A 76 -13.87 10.48 -22.07
CA ASP A 76 -13.76 9.25 -22.85
C ASP A 76 -13.67 9.65 -24.34
N PRO A 77 -12.59 9.30 -25.05
CA PRO A 77 -12.43 9.64 -26.46
C PRO A 77 -13.46 8.95 -27.37
N TYR A 78 -14.35 8.11 -26.84
CA TYR A 78 -15.39 7.39 -27.58
C TYR A 78 -16.82 7.85 -27.29
N GLU A 79 -17.03 8.88 -26.46
CA GLU A 79 -18.35 9.52 -26.34
C GLU A 79 -18.52 10.62 -27.41
N GLY A 80 -18.99 10.20 -28.59
CA GLY A 80 -19.39 11.05 -29.71
C GLY A 80 -20.59 10.47 -30.45
#